data_AF-A0A1L1SRB2-F1
#
_entry.id   AF-A0A1L1SRB2-F1
#
_cell.length_a   1.000
_cell.length_b   1.000
_cell.length_c   1.000
_cell.angle_alpha   90.00
_cell.angle_beta   90.00
_cell.angle_gamma   90.00
#
_symmetry.space_group_name_H-M   'P 1'
#
loop_
_entity.id
_entity.type
_entity.pdbx_description
1 polymer ?
#
loop_
_entity_poly.entity_id
_entity_poly.type
_entity_poly.pdbx_seq_one_letter_code
_entity_poly.pdbx_strand_id
1 'polypeptide(L)'
;VHYTILNNHIYRRSLGKYTDFKMFSDEILLSLARKVTLPDLEFYINLGDWPLEHRKVNDTPGPIPIISWCGSLDSRDIILPTYDVTHSTLEAMRGVTNDLLSVQGNTEICRAPGQQAHDS
;
A
#
# COMPACT_ATOMS: atom_id res chain seq x y z
N VAL A 1 8.65 -14.85 2.07
CA VAL A 1 7.64 -15.37 1.11
C VAL A 1 8.13 -15.10 -0.29
N HIS A 2 7.93 -16.03 -1.21
CA HIS A 2 8.32 -15.87 -2.60
C HIS A 2 7.10 -15.51 -3.45
N TYR A 3 7.20 -14.44 -4.24
CA TYR A 3 6.15 -13.99 -5.14
C TYR A 3 6.65 -14.03 -6.58
N THR A 4 5.76 -14.45 -7.47
CA THR A 4 5.98 -14.43 -8.91
C THR A 4 4.75 -13.81 -9.55
N ILE A 5 4.94 -12.82 -10.41
CA ILE A 5 3.87 -12.24 -11.22
C ILE A 5 4.13 -12.69 -12.65
N LEU A 6 3.15 -13.34 -13.25
CA LEU A 6 3.22 -13.80 -14.65
C LEU A 6 1.90 -13.46 -15.34
N ASN A 7 1.95 -12.78 -16.47
CA ASN A 7 0.77 -12.35 -17.22
C ASN A 7 -0.25 -11.62 -16.33
N ASN A 8 0.20 -10.73 -15.46
CA ASN A 8 -0.62 -10.02 -14.47
C ASN A 8 -1.34 -10.93 -13.45
N HIS A 9 -0.93 -12.19 -13.29
CA HIS A 9 -1.41 -13.10 -12.25
C HIS A 9 -0.36 -13.25 -11.16
N ILE A 10 -0.80 -13.14 -9.92
CA ILE A 10 0.09 -13.20 -8.74
C ILE A 10 0.09 -14.63 -8.21
N TYR A 11 1.28 -15.22 -8.17
CA TYR A 11 1.58 -16.51 -7.57
C TYR A 11 2.42 -16.30 -6.31
N ARG A 12 2.20 -17.16 -5.32
CA ARG A 12 2.88 -17.07 -4.02
C ARG A 12 3.31 -18.45 -3.53
N ARG A 13 4.54 -18.53 -3.03
CA ARG A 13 5.07 -19.70 -2.32
C ARG A 13 5.62 -19.29 -0.95
N SER A 14 5.12 -19.92 0.11
CA SER A 14 5.66 -19.76 1.47
C SER A 14 6.91 -20.62 1.64
N LEU A 15 8.02 -20.01 2.08
CA LEU A 15 9.32 -20.68 2.25
C LEU A 15 9.74 -20.81 3.72
N GLY A 16 8.79 -20.80 4.65
CA GLY A 16 9.07 -20.86 6.08
C GLY A 16 7.83 -21.17 6.92
N LYS A 17 8.05 -21.41 8.21
CA LYS A 17 7.00 -21.81 9.16
C LYS A 17 6.11 -20.64 9.60
N TYR A 18 6.69 -19.44 9.73
CA TYR A 18 5.99 -18.23 10.15
C TYR A 18 5.69 -17.37 8.94
N THR A 19 4.41 -17.16 8.65
CA THR A 19 3.96 -16.39 7.47
C THR A 19 2.85 -15.41 7.83
N ASP A 20 2.78 -15.02 9.09
CA ASP A 20 1.61 -14.36 9.68
C ASP A 20 1.44 -12.89 9.25
N PHE A 21 2.38 -12.37 8.46
CA PHE A 21 2.35 -11.03 7.88
C PHE A 21 2.13 -11.02 6.36
N LYS A 22 1.97 -12.20 5.73
CA LYS A 22 1.79 -12.29 4.26
C LYS A 22 0.51 -11.62 3.77
N MET A 23 -0.50 -11.49 4.65
CA MET A 23 -1.77 -10.84 4.30
C MET A 23 -1.54 -9.38 3.87
N PHE A 24 -0.56 -8.70 4.48
CA PHE A 24 -0.27 -7.30 4.17
C PHE A 24 0.38 -7.15 2.80
N SER A 25 1.36 -8.00 2.48
CA SER A 25 1.96 -8.03 1.15
C SER A 25 0.97 -8.46 0.07
N ASP A 26 0.07 -9.41 0.37
CA ASP A 26 -0.99 -9.79 -0.56
C ASP A 26 -1.93 -8.62 -0.88
N GLU A 27 -2.35 -7.86 0.13
CA GLU A 27 -3.26 -6.72 -0.08
C GLU A 27 -2.66 -5.66 -1.00
N ILE A 28 -1.37 -5.35 -0.82
CA ILE A 28 -0.63 -4.43 -1.71
C ILE A 28 -0.64 -4.96 -3.15
N LEU A 29 -0.18 -6.18 -3.35
CA LEU A 29 -0.02 -6.76 -4.69
C LEU A 29 -1.36 -6.90 -5.41
N LEU A 30 -2.40 -7.37 -4.70
CA LEU A 30 -3.75 -7.46 -5.24
C LEU A 30 -4.33 -6.08 -5.57
N SER A 31 -4.03 -5.06 -4.77
CA SER A 31 -4.44 -3.69 -5.04
C SER A 31 -3.77 -3.13 -6.29
N LEU A 32 -2.48 -3.40 -6.48
CA LEU A 32 -1.72 -3.00 -7.66
C LEU A 32 -2.21 -3.71 -8.92
N ALA A 33 -2.37 -5.04 -8.90
CA ALA A 33 -2.80 -5.83 -10.07
C ALA A 33 -4.20 -5.47 -10.57
N ARG A 34 -5.06 -4.88 -9.72
CA ARG A 34 -6.37 -4.35 -10.11
C ARG A 34 -6.31 -2.97 -10.77
N LYS A 35 -5.25 -2.20 -10.52
CA LYS A 35 -5.13 -0.80 -10.96
C LYS A 35 -4.21 -0.65 -12.17
N VAL A 36 -3.20 -1.51 -12.28
CA VAL A 36 -2.21 -1.46 -13.34
C VAL A 36 -1.89 -2.87 -13.81
N THR A 37 -1.49 -2.99 -15.08
CA THR A 37 -0.91 -4.24 -15.60
C THR A 37 0.50 -4.38 -15.05
N LEU A 38 0.70 -5.33 -14.15
CA LEU A 38 2.00 -5.62 -13.57
C LEU A 38 2.89 -6.37 -14.56
N PRO A 39 4.17 -6.01 -14.70
CA PRO A 39 5.10 -6.74 -15.54
C PRO A 39 5.44 -8.08 -14.90
N ASP A 40 5.98 -9.00 -15.71
CA ASP A 40 6.42 -10.30 -15.24
C ASP A 40 7.67 -10.15 -14.37
N LEU A 41 7.59 -10.58 -13.11
CA LEU A 41 8.64 -10.37 -12.11
C LEU A 41 8.63 -11.45 -11.03
N GLU A 42 9.81 -11.71 -10.46
CA GLU A 42 10.03 -12.69 -9.39
C GLU A 42 10.87 -12.07 -8.28
N PHE A 43 10.41 -12.18 -7.04
CA PHE A 43 11.04 -11.52 -5.89
C PHE A 43 10.67 -12.19 -4.57
N TYR A 44 11.47 -11.89 -3.55
CA TYR A 44 11.23 -12.36 -2.19
C TYR A 44 10.75 -11.19 -1.33
N ILE A 45 9.76 -11.44 -0.47
CA ILE A 45 9.42 -10.54 0.63
C ILE A 45 9.85 -11.17 1.94
N ASN A 46 10.74 -10.51 2.65
CA ASN A 46 11.08 -10.83 4.02
C ASN A 46 9.96 -10.36 4.96
N LEU A 47 9.48 -11.27 5.80
CA LEU A 47 8.45 -10.99 6.79
C LEU A 47 9.01 -10.91 8.22
N GLY A 48 10.34 -11.03 8.38
CA GLY A 48 11.02 -10.88 9.67
C GLY A 48 11.53 -9.45 9.89
N ASP A 49 11.87 -9.15 11.14
CA ASP A 49 12.33 -7.84 11.60
C ASP A 49 13.79 -7.51 11.23
N TRP A 50 14.54 -8.49 10.71
CA TRP A 50 15.95 -8.32 10.35
C TRP A 50 16.15 -8.44 8.84
N PRO A 51 16.89 -7.51 8.21
CA PRO A 51 17.21 -7.58 6.80
C PRO A 51 18.03 -8.84 6.48
N LEU A 52 17.78 -9.43 5.31
CA LEU A 52 18.38 -10.71 4.94
C LEU A 52 19.45 -10.58 3.86
N GLU A 53 19.49 -9.45 3.14
CA GLU A 53 20.41 -9.27 2.01
C GLU A 53 21.60 -8.38 2.39
N HIS A 54 22.70 -9.02 2.77
CA HIS A 54 23.98 -8.37 3.09
C HIS A 54 25.02 -8.46 1.97
N ARG A 55 24.72 -9.15 0.85
CA ARG A 55 25.70 -9.32 -0.22
C ARG A 55 26.01 -8.00 -0.92
N LYS A 56 27.28 -7.84 -1.25
CA LYS A 56 27.80 -6.74 -2.06
C LYS A 56 27.46 -6.94 -3.52
N VAL A 57 27.29 -5.83 -4.25
CA VAL A 57 27.01 -5.85 -5.70
C VAL A 57 28.07 -6.65 -6.47
N ASN A 58 29.28 -6.75 -5.91
CA ASN A 58 30.41 -7.47 -6.51
C ASN A 58 30.52 -8.94 -6.06
N ASP A 59 29.64 -9.42 -5.19
CA ASP A 59 29.68 -10.81 -4.70
C ASP A 59 29.14 -11.78 -5.76
N THR A 60 29.57 -13.04 -5.71
CA THR A 60 29.09 -14.11 -6.61
C THR A 60 28.56 -15.28 -5.78
N PRO A 61 27.25 -15.62 -5.86
CA PRO A 61 26.19 -14.92 -6.61
C PRO A 61 25.85 -13.56 -6.00
N GLY A 62 25.52 -12.59 -6.87
CA GLY A 62 25.18 -11.21 -6.47
C GLY A 62 23.94 -11.10 -5.57
N PRO A 63 23.58 -9.87 -5.17
CA PRO A 63 22.45 -9.65 -4.28
C PRO A 63 21.14 -10.07 -4.93
N ILE A 64 20.27 -10.71 -4.16
CA ILE A 64 18.93 -11.12 -4.61
C ILE A 64 17.95 -9.98 -4.29
N PRO A 65 16.97 -9.70 -5.16
CA PRO A 65 15.91 -8.74 -4.84
C PRO A 65 15.03 -9.26 -3.69
N ILE A 66 15.36 -8.84 -2.48
CA ILE A 66 14.57 -9.06 -1.27
C ILE A 66 13.90 -7.74 -0.89
N ILE A 67 12.60 -7.80 -0.71
CA ILE A 67 11.79 -6.70 -0.23
C ILE A 67 11.59 -6.87 1.28
N SER A 68 11.89 -5.86 2.08
CA SER A 68 11.81 -5.91 3.54
C SER A 68 11.00 -4.75 4.10
N TRP A 69 10.42 -4.93 5.30
CA TRP A 69 9.69 -3.87 6.03
C TRP A 69 10.61 -2.84 6.68
N CYS A 70 11.86 -3.21 6.91
CA CYS A 70 12.92 -2.34 7.39
C CYS A 70 14.19 -2.60 6.57
N GLY A 71 15.06 -1.60 6.52
CA GLY A 71 16.39 -1.71 5.93
C GLY A 71 17.44 -1.11 6.84
N SER A 72 18.70 -1.49 6.63
CA SER A 72 19.86 -0.91 7.30
C SER A 72 20.78 -0.26 6.25
N LEU A 73 21.69 0.62 6.69
CA LEU A 73 22.76 1.14 5.82
C LEU A 73 23.64 0.01 5.24
N ASP A 74 23.68 -1.13 5.94
CA ASP A 74 24.47 -2.30 5.57
C ASP A 74 23.66 -3.39 4.84
N SER A 75 22.39 -3.13 4.54
CA SER A 75 21.54 -4.07 3.80
C SER A 75 21.08 -3.47 2.48
N ARG A 76 20.80 -4.33 1.50
CA ARG A 76 20.37 -3.92 0.15
C ARG A 76 18.92 -4.30 -0.17
N ASP A 77 18.12 -4.51 0.86
CA ASP A 77 16.70 -4.80 0.72
C ASP A 77 15.96 -3.59 0.11
N ILE A 78 15.00 -3.87 -0.78
CA ILE A 78 14.08 -2.85 -1.28
C ILE A 78 13.02 -2.63 -0.19
N ILE A 79 12.97 -1.41 0.37
CA ILE A 79 12.07 -1.11 1.49
C ILE A 79 10.65 -0.84 0.96
N LEU A 80 9.65 -1.54 1.50
CA LEU A 80 8.24 -1.21 1.28
C LEU A 80 7.78 -0.09 2.24
N PRO A 81 6.77 0.70 1.86
CA PRO A 81 6.06 1.55 2.81
C PRO A 81 5.58 0.70 4.00
N THR A 82 5.68 1.28 5.20
CA THR A 82 5.21 0.60 6.42
C THR A 82 3.74 0.22 6.30
N TYR A 83 3.34 -0.78 7.09
CA TYR A 83 1.97 -1.28 7.08
C TYR A 83 0.94 -0.16 7.30
N ASP A 84 1.15 0.73 8.26
CA ASP A 84 0.19 1.80 8.58
C ASP A 84 -0.05 2.74 7.39
N VAL A 85 1.02 3.08 6.66
CA VAL A 85 0.97 3.92 5.45
C VAL A 85 0.26 3.16 4.33
N THR A 86 0.55 1.87 4.20
CA THR A 86 -0.08 0.99 3.22
C THR A 86 -1.58 0.87 3.48
N HIS A 87 -1.99 0.55 4.71
CA HIS A 87 -3.38 0.37 5.07
C HIS A 87 -4.16 1.67 4.90
N SER A 88 -3.60 2.79 5.38
CA SER A 88 -4.19 4.12 5.17
C SER A 88 -4.35 4.45 3.69
N THR A 89 -3.39 4.09 2.84
CA THR A 89 -3.49 4.32 1.38
C THR A 89 -4.49 3.38 0.72
N LEU A 90 -4.52 2.10 1.10
CA LEU A 90 -5.48 1.13 0.59
C LEU A 90 -6.91 1.50 0.98
N GLU A 91 -7.13 1.93 2.22
CA GLU A 91 -8.44 2.34 2.74
C GLU A 91 -8.87 3.71 2.22
N ALA A 92 -7.95 4.69 2.11
CA ALA A 92 -8.23 5.97 1.45
C ALA A 92 -8.61 5.79 -0.03
N MET A 93 -8.08 4.76 -0.70
CA MET A 93 -8.49 4.39 -2.05
C MET A 93 -9.75 3.51 -2.11
N ARG A 94 -10.22 2.96 -0.99
CA ARG A 94 -11.45 2.14 -0.90
C ARG A 94 -12.67 2.98 -0.55
N GLY A 95 -12.51 4.08 0.16
CA GLY A 95 -13.59 5.00 0.50
C GLY A 95 -13.32 6.41 0.01
N VAL A 96 -14.20 6.94 -0.84
CA VAL A 96 -14.48 8.38 -0.80
C VAL A 96 -15.20 8.60 0.52
N THR A 97 -14.46 8.89 1.58
CA THR A 97 -15.07 9.39 2.82
C THR A 97 -15.77 10.67 2.44
N ASN A 98 -17.11 10.65 2.49
CA ASN A 98 -17.89 11.88 2.40
C ASN A 98 -17.46 12.73 3.60
N ASP A 99 -16.59 13.71 3.35
CA ASP A 99 -16.03 14.56 4.39
C ASP A 99 -17.18 15.20 5.18
N LEU A 100 -17.04 15.36 6.49
CA LEU A 100 -18.08 16.02 7.30
C LEU A 100 -18.36 17.45 6.78
N LEU A 101 -17.37 18.04 6.08
CA LEU A 101 -17.49 19.31 5.36
C LEU A 101 -18.38 19.25 4.10
N SER A 102 -18.55 18.08 3.47
CA SER A 102 -19.46 17.94 2.32
C SER A 102 -20.93 18.01 2.74
N VAL A 103 -21.24 17.65 4.00
CA VAL A 103 -22.58 17.77 4.59
C VAL A 103 -22.91 19.22 4.95
N GLN A 104 -21.92 20.06 5.26
CA GLN A 104 -22.14 21.49 5.49
C GLN A 104 -22.44 22.28 4.21
N GLY A 105 -22.02 21.77 3.04
CA GLY A 105 -22.22 22.43 1.75
C GLY A 105 -23.65 22.40 1.21
N ASN A 106 -24.54 21.56 1.77
CA ASN A 106 -25.90 21.38 1.24
C ASN A 106 -27.02 21.75 2.23
N THR A 107 -26.70 22.46 3.31
CA THR A 107 -27.73 23.17 4.08
C THR A 107 -28.03 24.48 3.36
N GLU A 108 -28.90 24.43 2.35
CA GLU A 108 -29.57 25.64 1.89
C GLU A 108 -30.24 26.27 3.12
N ILE A 109 -29.82 27.49 3.45
CA ILE A 109 -30.54 28.33 4.40
C ILE A 109 -31.90 28.59 3.76
N CYS A 110 -32.94 27.88 4.22
CA CYS A 110 -34.32 28.22 3.93
C CYS A 110 -34.55 29.68 4.34
N ARG A 111 -34.50 30.61 3.38
CA ARG A 111 -35.02 31.96 3.56
C ARG A 111 -36.52 31.84 3.81
N ALA A 112 -36.95 32.15 5.03
CA ALA A 112 -38.35 32.39 5.30
C ALA A 112 -38.83 33.58 4.43
N PRO A 113 -39.96 33.46 3.71
CA PRO A 113 -40.48 34.55 2.90
C PRO A 113 -41.20 35.57 3.79
N GLY A 114 -40.77 36.83 3.72
CA GLY A 114 -41.60 37.98 4.09
C GLY A 114 -41.15 38.75 5.32
N GLN A 115 -40.29 39.75 5.09
CA GLN A 115 -40.48 41.07 5.71
C GLN A 115 -39.77 42.13 4.87
N GLN A 116 -40.60 42.87 4.11
CA GLN A 116 -40.21 44.00 3.30
C GLN A 116 -39.71 45.14 4.19
N ALA A 117 -38.68 45.82 3.70
CA ALA A 117 -38.20 47.09 4.20
C ALA A 117 -39.28 48.17 4.11
N HIS A 118 -39.40 48.97 5.16
CA HIS A 118 -39.84 50.36 5.08
C HIS A 118 -39.17 51.12 6.23
N ASP A 119 -38.10 51.82 5.89
CA ASP A 119 -37.55 52.92 6.68
C ASP A 119 -37.70 54.18 5.83
N SER A 120 -38.46 55.14 6.39
CA SER A 120 -38.66 56.56 5.98
C SER A 120 -39.33 56.85 4.63
#